data_AF-A0A9E2BM60-F1
#
_entry.id   AF-A0A9E2BM60-F1
#
_cell.length_a   1.000
_cell.length_b   1.000
_cell.length_c   1.000
_cell.angle_alpha   90.00
_cell.angle_beta   90.00
_cell.angle_gamma   90.00
#
_symmetry.space_group_name_H-M   'P 1'
#
loop_
_entity.id
_entity.type
_entity.pdbx_description
1 polymer ?
#
loop_
_entity_poly.entity_id
_entity_poly.type
_entity_poly.pdbx_seq_one_letter_code
_entity_poly.pdbx_strand_id
1 'polypeptide(L)'
;MHSHTWILEHLSDDDLRFLVRALVTRRDDHEHVVEVLRDKPDLVDIMLEDPALFERLWGDAEALNTVSPYLFFSAALRQVRREMRGSSPTFEFDEDDSRYPVFDGAEVRAFLSDPARRHYLVELLVSFTRGYSQGQGGSPEKRTMKWRFGHLDLAALERLQTIVEPADRFAVDRRIGDLSLFMAGACVSSEAKPLIQELARQVGIPLEGSSLRESVEALEEHGRRAYLRVSQHPIAIRTGQSALFQVLANEIHLARKALNHLHLHYMPPLPGLAAPLMGTG
;
A
#
# COMPACT_ATOMS: atom_id res chain seq x y z
N MET A 1 -20.17 14.20 -7.12
CA MET A 1 -20.46 13.23 -6.05
C MET A 1 -20.60 11.83 -6.68
N HIS A 2 -19.52 11.37 -7.32
CA HIS A 2 -19.45 10.11 -8.05
C HIS A 2 -18.02 9.60 -7.90
N SER A 3 -17.71 8.74 -6.91
CA SER A 3 -16.40 8.06 -6.81
C SER A 3 -16.35 7.05 -5.64
N HIS A 4 -17.33 6.15 -5.51
CA HIS A 4 -17.23 5.01 -4.56
C HIS A 4 -17.39 3.64 -5.24
N THR A 5 -17.70 3.59 -6.54
CA THR A 5 -17.93 2.34 -7.29
C THR A 5 -16.72 1.41 -7.28
N TRP A 6 -15.51 1.97 -7.26
CA TRP A 6 -14.25 1.22 -7.22
C TRP A 6 -14.11 0.27 -6.01
N ILE A 7 -14.80 0.55 -4.89
CA ILE A 7 -14.76 -0.32 -3.70
C ILE A 7 -15.36 -1.69 -4.04
N LEU A 8 -16.52 -1.70 -4.69
CA LEU A 8 -17.25 -2.93 -5.00
C LEU A 8 -16.56 -3.76 -6.09
N GLU A 9 -15.81 -3.13 -6.99
CA GLU A 9 -15.02 -3.83 -8.01
C GLU A 9 -13.90 -4.70 -7.42
N HIS A 10 -13.45 -4.39 -6.20
CA HIS A 10 -12.33 -5.05 -5.54
C HIS A 10 -12.70 -5.93 -4.35
N LEU A 11 -13.89 -5.74 -3.76
CA LEU A 11 -14.37 -6.58 -2.67
C LEU A 11 -14.98 -7.87 -3.22
N SER A 12 -14.49 -9.00 -2.70
CA SER A 12 -15.08 -10.30 -2.98
C SER A 12 -16.40 -10.49 -2.21
N ASP A 13 -17.19 -11.48 -2.64
CA ASP A 13 -18.37 -11.90 -1.89
C ASP A 13 -18.04 -12.31 -0.44
N ASP A 14 -16.87 -12.91 -0.22
CA ASP A 14 -16.40 -13.26 1.14
C ASP A 14 -16.11 -12.01 1.98
N ASP A 15 -15.60 -10.94 1.36
CA ASP A 15 -15.40 -9.66 2.03
C ASP A 15 -16.72 -9.01 2.44
N LEU A 16 -17.73 -9.04 1.57
CA LEU A 16 -19.06 -8.52 1.87
C LEU A 16 -19.72 -9.31 3.01
N ARG A 17 -19.62 -10.65 2.98
CA ARG A 17 -20.11 -11.50 4.08
C ARG A 17 -19.37 -11.21 5.38
N PHE A 18 -18.06 -11.01 5.32
CA PHE A 18 -17.26 -10.65 6.49
C PHE A 18 -17.71 -9.31 7.07
N LEU A 19 -17.86 -8.28 6.24
CA LEU A 19 -18.34 -6.95 6.64
C LEU A 19 -19.70 -7.02 7.34
N VAL A 20 -20.66 -7.75 6.76
CA VAL A 20 -21.99 -7.92 7.35
C VAL A 20 -21.90 -8.66 8.69
N ARG A 21 -21.21 -9.79 8.76
CA ARG A 21 -21.06 -10.55 10.01
C ARG A 21 -20.34 -9.77 11.11
N ALA A 22 -19.41 -8.91 10.75
CA ALA A 22 -18.65 -8.10 11.69
C ALA A 22 -19.50 -6.97 12.29
N LEU A 23 -20.37 -6.34 11.51
CA LEU A 23 -21.02 -5.08 11.88
C LEU A 23 -22.53 -5.19 12.13
N VAL A 24 -23.21 -6.13 11.46
CA VAL A 24 -24.67 -6.31 11.55
C VAL A 24 -24.96 -7.36 12.62
N THR A 25 -25.02 -6.93 13.88
CA THR A 25 -25.18 -7.84 15.03
C THR A 25 -26.63 -8.02 15.50
N ARG A 26 -27.57 -7.24 14.94
CA ARG A 26 -28.97 -7.16 15.40
C ARG A 26 -29.96 -7.85 14.47
N ARG A 27 -29.50 -8.37 13.33
CA ARG A 27 -30.32 -9.08 12.35
C ARG A 27 -29.63 -10.38 11.99
N ASP A 28 -30.40 -11.42 11.73
CA ASP A 28 -29.87 -12.75 11.37
C ASP A 28 -29.92 -13.00 9.84
N ASP A 29 -30.50 -12.09 9.06
CA ASP A 29 -30.67 -12.20 7.60
C ASP A 29 -29.43 -11.70 6.81
N HIS A 30 -28.24 -12.11 7.25
CA HIS A 30 -26.96 -11.60 6.71
C HIS A 30 -26.83 -11.73 5.18
N GLU A 31 -27.27 -12.84 4.58
CA GLU A 31 -27.17 -13.01 3.12
C GLU A 31 -28.03 -11.99 2.36
N HIS A 32 -29.20 -11.64 2.88
CA HIS A 32 -30.03 -10.59 2.27
C HIS A 32 -29.35 -9.21 2.38
N VAL A 33 -28.69 -8.93 3.51
CA VAL A 33 -27.93 -7.69 3.66
C VAL A 33 -26.76 -7.64 2.67
N VAL A 34 -26.06 -8.75 2.45
CA VAL A 34 -24.99 -8.86 1.43
C VAL A 34 -25.52 -8.53 0.03
N GLU A 35 -26.69 -9.06 -0.34
CA GLU A 35 -27.34 -8.74 -1.62
C GLU A 35 -27.61 -7.24 -1.76
N VAL A 36 -28.11 -6.59 -0.71
CA VAL A 36 -28.37 -5.15 -0.72
C VAL A 36 -27.08 -4.34 -0.88
N LEU A 37 -25.96 -4.78 -0.26
CA LEU A 37 -24.69 -4.06 -0.34
C LEU A 37 -24.07 -4.04 -1.74
N ARG A 38 -24.36 -5.04 -2.58
CA ARG A 38 -23.79 -5.16 -3.95
C ARG A 38 -24.13 -3.97 -4.85
N ASP A 39 -25.21 -3.26 -4.57
CA ASP A 39 -25.64 -2.08 -5.35
C ASP A 39 -25.51 -0.77 -4.55
N LYS A 40 -24.81 -0.79 -3.40
CA LYS A 40 -24.74 0.33 -2.45
C LYS A 40 -23.29 0.63 -2.03
N PRO A 41 -22.44 1.13 -2.96
CA PRO A 41 -21.04 1.43 -2.66
C PRO A 41 -20.87 2.45 -1.53
N ASP A 42 -21.77 3.42 -1.41
CA ASP A 42 -21.73 4.41 -0.33
C ASP A 42 -21.96 3.77 1.05
N LEU A 43 -22.84 2.77 1.13
CA LEU A 43 -23.09 2.05 2.38
C LEU A 43 -21.89 1.17 2.76
N VAL A 44 -21.24 0.55 1.77
CA VAL A 44 -20.01 -0.19 2.00
C VAL A 44 -18.89 0.75 2.49
N ASP A 45 -18.74 1.95 1.92
CA ASP A 45 -17.75 2.92 2.41
C ASP A 45 -18.03 3.32 3.87
N ILE A 46 -19.30 3.53 4.25
CA ILE A 46 -19.69 3.78 5.64
C ILE A 46 -19.32 2.60 6.54
N MET A 47 -19.54 1.36 6.10
CA MET A 47 -19.18 0.16 6.87
C MET A 47 -17.66 0.02 7.05
N LEU A 48 -16.87 0.34 6.02
CA LEU A 48 -15.41 0.36 6.12
C LEU A 48 -14.90 1.41 7.13
N GLU A 49 -15.70 2.45 7.40
CA GLU A 49 -15.43 3.49 8.38
C GLU A 49 -15.86 3.14 9.81
N ASP A 50 -16.36 1.93 10.07
CA ASP A 50 -16.69 1.48 11.43
C ASP A 50 -15.45 0.94 12.17
N PRO A 51 -15.14 1.39 13.40
CA PRO A 51 -14.07 0.84 14.21
C PRO A 51 -14.19 -0.64 14.54
N ALA A 52 -15.41 -1.15 14.71
CA ALA A 52 -15.65 -2.56 15.01
C ALA A 52 -15.13 -3.49 13.90
N LEU A 53 -15.05 -3.01 12.65
CA LEU A 53 -14.48 -3.79 11.55
C LEU A 53 -12.99 -4.08 11.80
N PHE A 54 -12.23 -3.05 12.20
CA PHE A 54 -10.80 -3.20 12.48
C PHE A 54 -10.58 -4.12 13.69
N GLU A 55 -11.32 -3.90 14.78
CA GLU A 55 -11.27 -4.76 15.97
C GLU A 55 -11.58 -6.22 15.64
N ARG A 56 -12.53 -6.47 14.73
CA ARG A 56 -12.87 -7.83 14.31
C ARG A 56 -11.79 -8.45 13.44
N LEU A 57 -11.19 -7.69 12.52
CA LEU A 57 -10.10 -8.16 11.66
C LEU A 57 -8.84 -8.52 12.44
N TRP A 58 -8.48 -7.72 13.44
CA TRP A 58 -7.27 -7.92 14.25
C TRP A 58 -7.50 -8.78 15.51
N GLY A 59 -8.73 -8.87 16.00
CA GLY A 59 -9.09 -9.67 17.18
C GLY A 59 -9.37 -11.15 16.91
N ASP A 60 -9.52 -11.55 15.64
CA ASP A 60 -9.78 -12.93 15.24
C ASP A 60 -8.68 -13.42 14.28
N ALA A 61 -7.85 -14.35 14.75
CA ALA A 61 -6.74 -14.91 13.96
C ALA A 61 -7.20 -15.61 12.68
N GLU A 62 -8.46 -16.08 12.61
CA GLU A 62 -9.04 -16.68 11.42
C GLU A 62 -9.62 -15.63 10.45
N ALA A 63 -9.87 -14.39 10.89
CA ALA A 63 -10.40 -13.34 10.03
C ALA A 63 -9.45 -13.03 8.85
N LEU A 64 -8.15 -12.96 9.11
CA LEU A 64 -7.11 -12.78 8.09
C LEU A 64 -7.09 -13.92 7.07
N ASN A 65 -7.59 -15.10 7.44
CA ASN A 65 -7.71 -16.24 6.53
C ASN A 65 -8.91 -16.13 5.57
N THR A 66 -9.84 -15.21 5.82
CA THR A 66 -11.11 -15.15 5.09
C THR A 66 -11.20 -13.93 4.17
N VAL A 67 -10.58 -12.82 4.53
CA VAL A 67 -10.68 -11.55 3.80
C VAL A 67 -9.63 -11.41 2.70
N SER A 68 -9.96 -10.62 1.66
CA SER A 68 -9.05 -10.22 0.59
C SER A 68 -7.96 -9.26 1.12
N PRO A 69 -6.80 -9.13 0.43
CA PRO A 69 -5.80 -8.16 0.84
C PRO A 69 -6.33 -6.73 0.68
N TYR A 70 -7.26 -6.55 -0.26
CA TYR A 70 -7.93 -5.28 -0.50
C TYR A 70 -8.75 -4.83 0.72
N LEU A 71 -9.60 -5.71 1.28
CA LEU A 71 -10.36 -5.40 2.50
C LEU A 71 -9.42 -5.15 3.68
N PHE A 72 -8.39 -5.99 3.85
CA PHE A 72 -7.38 -5.84 4.88
C PHE A 72 -6.71 -4.46 4.87
N PHE A 73 -6.15 -4.05 3.73
CA PHE A 73 -5.48 -2.75 3.63
C PHE A 73 -6.45 -1.57 3.69
N SER A 74 -7.68 -1.75 3.18
CA SER A 74 -8.73 -0.73 3.29
C SER A 74 -9.08 -0.42 4.74
N ALA A 75 -9.17 -1.44 5.59
CA ALA A 75 -9.39 -1.28 7.02
C ALA A 75 -8.14 -0.72 7.73
N ALA A 76 -6.95 -1.24 7.40
CA ALA A 76 -5.68 -0.80 7.99
C ALA A 76 -5.42 0.69 7.74
N LEU A 77 -5.54 1.19 6.50
CA LEU A 77 -5.31 2.61 6.20
C LEU A 77 -6.35 3.54 6.85
N ARG A 78 -7.59 3.07 7.02
CA ARG A 78 -8.60 3.82 7.79
C ARG A 78 -8.25 3.87 9.27
N GLN A 79 -7.69 2.80 9.81
CA GLN A 79 -7.16 2.80 11.17
C GLN A 79 -5.96 3.73 11.33
N VAL A 80 -4.98 3.70 10.42
CA VAL A 80 -3.85 4.66 10.38
C VAL A 80 -4.39 6.09 10.42
N ARG A 81 -5.36 6.43 9.55
CA ARG A 81 -5.98 7.76 9.53
C ARG A 81 -6.62 8.14 10.86
N ARG A 82 -7.24 7.18 11.56
CA ARG A 82 -7.86 7.42 12.87
C ARG A 82 -6.84 7.63 13.97
N GLU A 83 -5.68 7.00 13.91
CA GLU A 83 -4.61 7.14 14.91
C GLU A 83 -3.79 8.42 14.71
N MET A 84 -3.72 8.90 13.48
CA MET A 84 -3.04 10.14 13.08
C MET A 84 -3.83 11.39 13.53
N ARG A 85 -3.97 11.64 14.83
CA ARG A 85 -4.70 12.80 15.40
C ARG A 85 -3.76 13.74 16.12
N GLY A 86 -3.98 15.06 15.96
CA GLY A 86 -3.28 16.07 16.77
C GLY A 86 -1.76 15.93 16.67
N SER A 87 -1.11 15.61 17.79
CA SER A 87 0.34 15.43 17.95
C SER A 87 0.80 13.95 17.86
N SER A 88 0.11 13.10 17.10
CA SER A 88 0.60 11.73 16.85
C SER A 88 1.93 11.78 16.09
N PRO A 89 2.98 11.08 16.56
CA PRO A 89 4.24 11.04 15.87
C PRO A 89 4.19 10.08 14.67
N THR A 90 4.83 10.45 13.58
CA THR A 90 5.39 9.53 12.59
C THR A 90 6.85 9.28 12.90
N PHE A 91 7.48 8.30 12.23
CA PHE A 91 8.88 7.97 12.46
C PHE A 91 9.73 8.20 11.20
N GLU A 92 10.87 8.85 11.41
CA GLU A 92 11.92 9.07 10.42
C GLU A 92 13.24 8.46 10.89
N PHE A 93 14.26 8.47 10.03
CA PHE A 93 15.61 7.98 10.32
C PHE A 93 16.59 9.15 10.28
N ASP A 94 17.53 9.20 11.22
CA ASP A 94 18.65 10.14 11.20
C ASP A 94 19.83 9.60 10.37
N GLU A 95 20.99 10.28 10.43
CA GLU A 95 22.20 9.91 9.67
C GLU A 95 22.83 8.60 10.17
N ASP A 96 22.57 8.23 11.43
CA ASP A 96 23.03 6.98 12.06
C ASP A 96 21.97 5.86 11.95
N ASP A 97 20.94 6.06 11.13
CA ASP A 97 19.77 5.18 10.95
C ASP A 97 18.96 4.94 12.23
N SER A 98 19.11 5.81 13.21
CA SER A 98 18.29 5.79 14.42
C SER A 98 16.95 6.42 14.13
N ARG A 99 15.88 5.77 14.62
CA ARG A 99 14.52 6.27 14.44
C ARG A 99 14.25 7.43 15.38
N TYR A 100 13.68 8.51 14.86
CA TYR A 100 13.20 9.63 15.67
C TYR A 100 11.75 10.01 15.32
N PRO A 101 10.96 10.47 16.31
CA PRO A 101 9.59 10.87 16.09
C PRO A 101 9.49 12.25 15.41
N VAL A 102 8.56 12.39 14.47
CA VAL A 102 8.17 13.67 13.84
C VAL A 102 6.67 13.89 14.07
N PHE A 103 6.30 15.05 14.59
CA PHE A 103 4.92 15.34 15.01
C PHE A 103 4.07 15.93 13.88
N ASP A 104 3.91 15.18 12.80
CA ASP A 104 3.17 15.57 11.59
C ASP A 104 2.00 14.62 11.27
N GLY A 105 1.46 13.96 12.29
CA GLY A 105 0.30 13.08 12.14
C GLY A 105 -0.93 13.80 11.57
N ALA A 106 -1.10 15.10 11.86
CA ALA A 106 -2.22 15.88 11.32
C ALA A 106 -2.18 15.96 9.79
N GLU A 107 -0.99 16.17 9.21
CA GLU A 107 -0.75 16.23 7.77
C GLU A 107 -0.99 14.86 7.12
N VAL A 108 -0.48 13.77 7.73
CA VAL A 108 -0.72 12.41 7.25
C VAL A 108 -2.22 12.06 7.27
N ARG A 109 -2.94 12.45 8.31
CA ARG A 109 -4.40 12.27 8.36
C ARG A 109 -5.12 13.10 7.31
N ALA A 110 -4.72 14.34 7.09
CA ALA A 110 -5.30 15.19 6.06
C ALA A 110 -5.10 14.55 4.67
N PHE A 111 -3.90 14.05 4.38
CA PHE A 111 -3.59 13.29 3.18
C PHE A 111 -4.51 12.06 3.04
N LEU A 112 -4.62 11.24 4.09
CA LEU A 112 -5.48 10.05 4.08
C LEU A 112 -6.97 10.38 4.12
N SER A 113 -7.40 11.63 4.27
CA SER A 113 -8.83 11.97 4.33
C SER A 113 -9.52 11.91 2.96
N ASP A 114 -8.75 12.02 1.88
CA ASP A 114 -9.23 11.84 0.51
C ASP A 114 -9.44 10.35 0.17
N PRO A 115 -10.67 9.90 -0.17
CA PRO A 115 -10.95 8.52 -0.53
C PRO A 115 -10.16 8.01 -1.74
N ALA A 116 -9.89 8.85 -2.74
CA ALA A 116 -9.17 8.44 -3.94
C ALA A 116 -7.69 8.14 -3.63
N ARG A 117 -7.08 8.93 -2.72
CA ARG A 117 -5.71 8.68 -2.24
C ARG A 117 -5.63 7.39 -1.44
N ARG A 118 -6.59 7.15 -0.53
CA ARG A 118 -6.66 5.88 0.21
C ARG A 118 -6.82 4.69 -0.73
N HIS A 119 -7.75 4.78 -1.68
CA HIS A 119 -7.96 3.73 -2.67
C HIS A 119 -6.68 3.39 -3.42
N TYR A 120 -5.99 4.41 -3.92
CA TYR A 120 -4.74 4.24 -4.64
C TYR A 120 -3.67 3.52 -3.81
N LEU A 121 -3.50 3.89 -2.54
CA LEU A 121 -2.56 3.23 -1.65
C LEU A 121 -2.95 1.77 -1.39
N VAL A 122 -4.24 1.46 -1.30
CA VAL A 122 -4.72 0.06 -1.23
C VAL A 122 -4.33 -0.69 -2.50
N GLU A 123 -4.63 -0.16 -3.69
CA GLU A 123 -4.26 -0.80 -4.96
C GLU A 123 -2.74 -1.04 -5.06
N LEU A 124 -1.94 -0.04 -4.69
CA LEU A 124 -0.49 -0.12 -4.64
C LEU A 124 -0.06 -1.29 -3.76
N LEU A 125 -0.53 -1.33 -2.51
CA LEU A 125 -0.19 -2.38 -1.56
C LEU A 125 -0.61 -3.77 -2.05
N VAL A 126 -1.84 -3.90 -2.59
CA VAL A 126 -2.36 -5.13 -3.19
C VAL A 126 -1.46 -5.61 -4.33
N SER A 127 -0.92 -4.70 -5.16
CA SER A 127 -0.04 -5.05 -6.28
C SER A 127 1.25 -5.76 -5.87
N PHE A 128 1.70 -5.56 -4.63
CA PHE A 128 2.89 -6.20 -4.05
C PHE A 128 2.56 -7.46 -3.24
N THR A 129 1.29 -7.88 -3.20
CA THR A 129 0.90 -9.14 -2.57
C THR A 129 0.92 -10.29 -3.59
N ARG A 130 1.62 -11.38 -3.25
CA ARG A 130 1.56 -12.66 -3.97
C ARG A 130 0.25 -13.29 -3.53
N GLY A 131 -0.60 -13.63 -4.50
CA GLY A 131 -1.86 -14.31 -4.23
C GLY A 131 -1.71 -15.46 -3.25
N TYR A 132 -2.77 -15.67 -2.47
CA TYR A 132 -2.98 -16.76 -1.53
C TYR A 132 -2.37 -18.08 -2.02
N SER A 133 -1.32 -18.54 -1.35
CA SER A 133 -0.73 -19.84 -1.64
C SER A 133 -1.68 -20.90 -1.10
N GLN A 134 -2.41 -21.60 -1.97
CA GLN A 134 -2.89 -22.95 -1.70
C GLN A 134 -1.66 -23.79 -1.32
N GLY A 135 -1.57 -24.27 -0.08
CA GLY A 135 -0.61 -25.32 0.25
C GLY A 135 -0.97 -26.55 -0.59
N GLN A 136 -0.06 -26.99 -1.47
CA GLN A 136 -0.17 -28.35 -2.00
C GLN A 136 0.07 -29.31 -0.83
N GLY A 137 -1.02 -29.71 -0.14
CA GLY A 137 -0.93 -30.63 0.99
C GLY A 137 -2.12 -30.60 1.94
N GLY A 138 -3.27 -31.09 1.50
CA GLY A 138 -4.19 -31.96 2.29
C GLY A 138 -4.72 -31.57 3.67
N SER A 139 -4.47 -30.37 4.21
CA SER A 139 -5.02 -29.89 5.48
C SER A 139 -5.56 -28.47 5.29
N PRO A 140 -6.64 -28.05 5.98
CA PRO A 140 -7.18 -26.69 5.87
C PRO A 140 -6.19 -25.70 6.51
N GLU A 141 -5.14 -25.31 5.77
CA GLU A 141 -4.07 -24.46 6.26
C GLU A 141 -4.31 -22.97 5.95
N LYS A 142 -3.90 -22.15 6.93
CA LYS A 142 -4.01 -20.70 7.06
C LYS A 142 -3.61 -19.94 5.80
N ARG A 143 -4.42 -18.96 5.39
CA ARG A 143 -4.05 -18.03 4.32
C ARG A 143 -3.04 -17.01 4.87
N THR A 144 -1.75 -17.25 4.67
CA THR A 144 -0.73 -16.24 4.99
C THR A 144 -0.51 -15.31 3.80
N MET A 145 -0.62 -14.01 4.04
CA MET A 145 -0.27 -12.97 3.08
C MET A 145 1.24 -13.01 2.79
N LYS A 146 1.61 -13.15 1.51
CA LYS A 146 3.02 -13.21 1.06
C LYS A 146 3.33 -12.02 0.15
N TRP A 147 4.56 -11.53 0.19
CA TRP A 147 5.00 -10.41 -0.64
C TRP A 147 5.59 -10.88 -1.98
N ARG A 148 5.37 -10.13 -3.08
CA ARG A 148 6.03 -10.34 -4.38
C ARG A 148 7.31 -9.52 -4.43
N PHE A 149 8.44 -10.11 -4.05
CA PHE A 149 9.74 -9.47 -4.23
C PHE A 149 10.40 -9.78 -5.59
N GLY A 150 9.84 -10.71 -6.37
CA GLY A 150 10.39 -11.09 -7.69
C GLY A 150 10.30 -10.03 -8.79
N HIS A 151 9.81 -8.81 -8.48
CA HIS A 151 9.64 -7.70 -9.42
C HIS A 151 10.31 -6.41 -8.90
N LEU A 152 11.29 -6.52 -7.99
CA LEU A 152 12.03 -5.38 -7.44
C LEU A 152 13.30 -5.09 -8.26
N ASP A 153 13.13 -4.50 -9.43
CA ASP A 153 14.28 -4.02 -10.23
C ASP A 153 13.90 -2.67 -10.88
N LEU A 154 14.32 -1.58 -10.23
CA LEU A 154 14.08 -0.23 -10.71
C LEU A 154 14.91 0.06 -11.97
N ALA A 155 16.13 -0.49 -12.07
CA ALA A 155 16.96 -0.32 -13.24
C ALA A 155 16.34 -0.98 -14.49
N ALA A 156 15.74 -2.16 -14.36
CA ALA A 156 15.03 -2.81 -15.44
C ALA A 156 13.78 -2.03 -15.87
N LEU A 157 13.01 -1.48 -14.92
CA LEU A 157 11.85 -0.64 -15.22
C LEU A 157 12.25 0.66 -15.92
N GLU A 158 13.31 1.33 -15.49
CA GLU A 158 13.85 2.53 -16.15
C GLU A 158 14.33 2.21 -17.56
N ARG A 159 15.03 1.08 -17.79
CA ARG A 159 15.37 0.65 -19.15
C ARG A 159 14.12 0.40 -19.98
N LEU A 160 13.13 -0.30 -19.42
CA LEU A 160 11.86 -0.59 -20.10
C LEU A 160 11.16 0.71 -20.53
N GLN A 161 11.14 1.71 -19.65
CA GLN A 161 10.55 3.03 -19.90
C GLN A 161 11.10 3.69 -21.18
N THR A 162 12.41 3.51 -21.45
CA THR A 162 13.06 4.09 -22.63
C THR A 162 12.73 3.39 -23.94
N ILE A 163 12.34 2.11 -23.90
CA ILE A 163 12.13 1.27 -25.09
C ILE A 163 10.65 1.01 -25.41
N VAL A 164 9.74 1.19 -24.46
CA VAL A 164 8.31 1.00 -24.71
C VAL A 164 7.71 2.16 -25.51
N GLU A 165 6.64 1.83 -26.24
CA GLU A 165 5.85 2.80 -26.98
C GLU A 165 5.25 3.86 -26.04
N PRO A 166 5.04 5.10 -26.51
CA PRO A 166 4.51 6.19 -25.67
C PRO A 166 3.22 5.83 -24.94
N ALA A 167 2.36 4.99 -25.52
CA ALA A 167 1.11 4.56 -24.90
C ALA A 167 1.32 3.70 -23.63
N ASP A 168 2.39 2.89 -23.61
CA ASP A 168 2.69 1.95 -22.51
C ASP A 168 3.52 2.59 -21.39
N ARG A 169 4.15 3.74 -21.65
CA ARG A 169 4.94 4.49 -20.66
C ARG A 169 4.16 4.83 -19.41
N PHE A 170 2.85 5.08 -19.53
CA PHE A 170 1.97 5.30 -18.38
C PHE A 170 2.06 4.19 -17.34
N ALA A 171 1.97 2.94 -17.77
CA ALA A 171 1.97 1.80 -16.86
C ALA A 171 3.37 1.58 -16.25
N VAL A 172 4.42 1.78 -17.06
CA VAL A 172 5.81 1.64 -16.59
C VAL A 172 6.17 2.74 -15.59
N ASP A 173 5.86 4.01 -15.89
CA ASP A 173 6.11 5.13 -14.98
C ASP A 173 5.30 4.99 -13.68
N ARG A 174 4.03 4.56 -13.75
CA ARG A 174 3.24 4.24 -12.56
C ARG A 174 3.93 3.16 -11.73
N ARG A 175 4.40 2.08 -12.37
CA ARG A 175 5.05 0.97 -11.67
C ARG A 175 6.37 1.40 -11.00
N ILE A 176 7.14 2.27 -11.65
CA ILE A 176 8.34 2.88 -11.07
C ILE A 176 7.97 3.66 -9.80
N GLY A 177 6.97 4.53 -9.87
CA GLY A 177 6.47 5.28 -8.72
C GLY A 177 5.99 4.39 -7.58
N ASP A 178 5.20 3.37 -7.90
CA ASP A 178 4.65 2.42 -6.94
C ASP A 178 5.75 1.64 -6.22
N LEU A 179 6.75 1.14 -6.97
CA LEU A 179 7.88 0.41 -6.40
C LEU A 179 8.74 1.30 -5.50
N SER A 180 9.06 2.51 -5.96
CA SER A 180 9.80 3.49 -5.18
C SER A 180 9.09 3.82 -3.87
N LEU A 181 7.80 4.13 -3.90
CA LEU A 181 7.01 4.45 -2.71
C LEU A 181 6.83 3.24 -1.78
N PHE A 182 6.58 2.05 -2.34
CA PHE A 182 6.44 0.83 -1.56
C PHE A 182 7.72 0.52 -0.76
N MET A 183 8.89 0.64 -1.41
CA MET A 183 10.17 0.36 -0.78
C MET A 183 10.58 1.44 0.22
N ALA A 184 10.31 2.71 -0.10
CA ALA A 184 10.57 3.83 0.79
C ALA A 184 9.62 3.90 1.99
N GLY A 185 8.46 3.25 1.96
CA GLY A 185 7.44 3.35 3.02
C GLY A 185 7.08 2.02 3.67
N ALA A 186 6.48 1.10 2.90
CA ALA A 186 5.91 -0.14 3.41
C ALA A 186 6.94 -1.23 3.74
N CYS A 187 8.21 -1.02 3.37
CA CYS A 187 9.30 -1.96 3.64
C CYS A 187 10.40 -1.40 4.53
N VAL A 188 10.26 -0.22 5.11
CA VAL A 188 11.38 0.39 5.84
C VAL A 188 11.56 -0.22 7.22
N SER A 189 12.52 -1.12 7.32
CA SER A 189 12.96 -1.74 8.55
C SER A 189 14.47 -1.98 8.53
N SER A 190 15.07 -2.20 9.70
CA SER A 190 16.50 -2.52 9.77
C SER A 190 16.83 -3.82 9.01
N GLU A 191 15.90 -4.77 8.97
CA GLU A 191 16.02 -6.02 8.22
C GLU A 191 15.96 -5.82 6.70
N ALA A 192 15.21 -4.82 6.24
CA ALA A 192 15.07 -4.48 4.82
C ALA A 192 16.14 -3.50 4.31
N LYS A 193 16.97 -2.94 5.20
CA LYS A 193 18.00 -1.95 4.85
C LYS A 193 18.88 -2.36 3.67
N PRO A 194 19.46 -3.59 3.59
CA PRO A 194 20.30 -3.98 2.47
C PRO A 194 19.57 -3.92 1.12
N LEU A 195 18.30 -4.31 1.10
CA LEU A 195 17.47 -4.26 -0.09
C LEU A 195 17.15 -2.80 -0.49
N ILE A 196 16.84 -1.95 0.49
CA ILE A 196 16.57 -0.53 0.25
C ILE A 196 17.80 0.16 -0.32
N GLN A 197 18.99 -0.11 0.24
CA GLN A 197 20.26 0.42 -0.26
C GLN A 197 20.57 -0.09 -1.68
N GLU A 198 20.31 -1.37 -1.97
CA GLU A 198 20.50 -1.92 -3.32
C GLU A 198 19.58 -1.26 -4.35
N LEU A 199 18.32 -1.01 -4.00
CA LEU A 199 17.40 -0.27 -4.88
C LEU A 199 17.78 1.21 -5.00
N ALA A 200 18.23 1.85 -3.92
CA ALA A 200 18.75 3.22 -3.97
C ALA A 200 19.97 3.32 -4.90
N ARG A 201 20.81 2.28 -4.93
CA ARG A 201 21.94 2.17 -5.87
C ARG A 201 21.52 2.15 -7.32
N GLN A 202 20.42 1.49 -7.64
CA GLN A 202 19.87 1.47 -9.01
C GLN A 202 19.40 2.85 -9.48
N VAL A 203 19.11 3.77 -8.55
CA VAL A 203 18.67 5.14 -8.86
C VAL A 203 19.78 6.19 -8.67
N GLY A 204 21.02 5.75 -8.42
CA GLY A 204 22.22 6.59 -8.45
C GLY A 204 22.88 6.87 -7.11
N ILE A 205 22.47 6.23 -6.02
CA ILE A 205 23.09 6.39 -4.69
C ILE A 205 24.23 5.37 -4.48
N PRO A 206 25.42 5.75 -3.99
CA PRO A 206 26.48 4.78 -3.68
C PRO A 206 26.04 3.76 -2.61
N LEU A 207 26.37 2.48 -2.77
CA LEU A 207 26.03 1.46 -1.75
C LEU A 207 26.84 1.65 -0.46
N GLU A 208 28.14 1.92 -0.60
CA GLU A 208 29.05 2.12 0.53
C GLU A 208 28.85 3.51 1.13
N GLY A 209 28.70 3.56 2.46
CA GLY A 209 28.61 4.80 3.22
C GLY A 209 27.23 5.47 3.23
N SER A 210 26.26 5.01 2.42
CA SER A 210 24.93 5.61 2.40
C SER A 210 24.06 5.13 3.55
N SER A 211 23.48 6.07 4.28
CA SER A 211 22.49 5.83 5.32
C SER A 211 21.18 5.27 4.74
N LEU A 212 20.38 4.63 5.60
CA LEU A 212 19.00 4.26 5.29
C LEU A 212 18.18 5.51 4.97
N ARG A 213 18.42 6.62 5.69
CA ARG A 213 17.80 7.91 5.42
C ARG A 213 18.03 8.36 3.97
N GLU A 214 19.28 8.46 3.54
CA GLU A 214 19.62 8.85 2.16
C GLU A 214 19.01 7.91 1.12
N SER A 215 19.01 6.60 1.42
CA SER A 215 18.42 5.59 0.54
C SER A 215 16.92 5.77 0.39
N VAL A 216 16.20 6.06 1.48
CA VAL A 216 14.77 6.36 1.48
C VAL A 216 14.48 7.66 0.74
N GLU A 217 15.22 8.73 1.03
CA GLU A 217 15.07 10.04 0.37
C GLU A 217 15.28 9.93 -1.16
N ALA A 218 16.25 9.13 -1.60
CA ALA A 218 16.51 8.90 -3.02
C ALA A 218 15.39 8.11 -3.71
N LEU A 219 14.84 7.09 -3.04
CA LEU A 219 13.68 6.36 -3.55
C LEU A 219 12.43 7.25 -3.60
N GLU A 220 12.22 8.11 -2.62
CA GLU A 220 11.14 9.11 -2.65
C GLU A 220 11.29 10.06 -3.84
N GLU A 221 12.47 10.62 -4.05
CA GLU A 221 12.73 11.52 -5.19
C GLU A 221 12.58 10.80 -6.54
N HIS A 222 12.96 9.53 -6.61
CA HIS A 222 12.73 8.70 -7.79
C HIS A 222 11.23 8.49 -8.05
N GLY A 223 10.48 8.11 -7.03
CA GLY A 223 9.03 7.92 -7.12
C GLY A 223 8.29 9.21 -7.45
N ARG A 224 8.70 10.35 -6.87
CA ARG A 224 8.16 11.68 -7.17
C ARG A 224 8.27 12.01 -8.65
N ARG A 225 9.45 11.82 -9.24
CA ARG A 225 9.69 12.08 -10.66
C ARG A 225 8.83 11.18 -11.54
N ALA A 226 8.68 9.91 -11.17
CA ALA A 226 7.83 8.97 -11.90
C ALA A 226 6.35 9.38 -11.84
N TYR A 227 5.80 9.67 -10.66
CA TYR A 227 4.41 10.15 -10.52
C TYR A 227 4.16 11.48 -11.25
N LEU A 228 5.14 12.37 -11.32
CA LEU A 228 5.03 13.59 -12.12
C LEU A 228 4.93 13.28 -13.63
N ARG A 229 5.67 12.29 -14.14
CA ARG A 229 5.51 11.83 -15.53
C ARG A 229 4.12 11.23 -15.75
N VAL A 230 3.63 10.43 -14.80
CA VAL A 230 2.27 9.86 -14.86
C VAL A 230 1.22 10.96 -14.86
N SER A 231 1.33 11.98 -14.00
CA SER A 231 0.33 13.06 -13.90
C SER A 231 0.18 13.86 -15.20
N GLN A 232 1.26 13.99 -15.95
CA GLN A 232 1.31 14.71 -17.23
C GLN A 232 0.94 13.84 -18.44
N HIS A 233 0.81 12.52 -18.24
CA HIS A 233 0.57 11.59 -19.33
C HIS A 233 -0.85 11.73 -19.92
N PRO A 234 -1.04 11.63 -21.25
CA PRO A 234 -2.36 11.75 -21.88
C PRO A 234 -3.41 10.77 -21.34
N ILE A 235 -3.00 9.56 -20.93
CA ILE A 235 -3.90 8.60 -20.28
C ILE A 235 -4.44 9.15 -18.96
N ALA A 236 -3.58 9.69 -18.09
CA ALA A 236 -4.00 10.27 -16.81
C ALA A 236 -4.98 11.43 -16.98
N ILE A 237 -4.74 12.27 -17.99
CA ILE A 237 -5.62 13.40 -18.30
C ILE A 237 -7.00 12.89 -18.75
N ARG A 238 -7.04 11.91 -19.67
CA ARG A 238 -8.29 11.33 -20.18
C ARG A 238 -9.07 10.55 -19.13
N THR A 239 -8.38 9.87 -18.21
CA THR A 239 -9.02 9.09 -17.13
C THR A 239 -9.30 9.91 -15.88
N GLY A 240 -8.96 11.21 -15.86
CA GLY A 240 -9.16 12.09 -14.70
C GLY A 240 -8.22 11.82 -13.53
N GLN A 241 -7.13 11.08 -13.74
CA GLN A 241 -6.17 10.69 -12.70
C GLN A 241 -5.00 11.67 -12.53
N SER A 242 -4.84 12.66 -13.43
CA SER A 242 -3.73 13.62 -13.36
C SER A 242 -3.62 14.32 -12.00
N ALA A 243 -4.73 14.75 -11.41
CA ALA A 243 -4.73 15.44 -10.11
C ALA A 243 -4.24 14.53 -8.98
N LEU A 244 -4.67 13.27 -8.96
CA LEU A 244 -4.23 12.28 -7.97
C LEU A 244 -2.72 12.08 -8.03
N PHE A 245 -2.17 11.83 -9.23
CA PHE A 245 -0.73 11.61 -9.39
C PHE A 245 0.11 12.86 -9.13
N GLN A 246 -0.43 14.05 -9.42
CA GLN A 246 0.24 15.30 -9.07
C GLN A 246 0.34 15.48 -7.56
N VAL A 247 -0.74 15.17 -6.82
CA VAL A 247 -0.74 15.19 -5.36
C VAL A 247 0.23 14.13 -4.82
N LEU A 248 0.20 12.90 -5.34
CA LEU A 248 1.13 11.85 -4.93
C LEU A 248 2.60 12.25 -5.15
N ALA A 249 2.91 12.94 -6.25
CA ALA A 249 4.25 13.48 -6.45
C ALA A 249 4.59 14.56 -5.40
N ASN A 250 3.71 15.54 -5.20
CA ASN A 250 3.98 16.67 -4.30
C ASN A 250 4.03 16.26 -2.82
N GLU A 251 3.23 15.27 -2.43
CA GLU A 251 3.01 14.83 -1.05
C GLU A 251 3.50 13.38 -0.83
N ILE A 252 4.48 12.91 -1.61
CA ILE A 252 4.96 11.52 -1.55
C ILE A 252 5.41 11.11 -0.13
N HIS A 253 6.00 12.05 0.60
CA HIS A 253 6.44 11.85 1.98
C HIS A 253 5.27 11.55 2.94
N LEU A 254 4.09 12.15 2.75
CA LEU A 254 2.90 11.84 3.55
C LEU A 254 2.38 10.44 3.25
N ALA A 255 2.38 10.05 1.96
CA ALA A 255 2.05 8.69 1.55
C ALA A 255 3.04 7.67 2.16
N ARG A 256 4.35 7.94 2.08
CA ARG A 256 5.39 7.12 2.67
C ARG A 256 5.17 6.94 4.17
N LYS A 257 4.94 8.03 4.91
CA LYS A 257 4.69 7.99 6.36
C LYS A 257 3.46 7.17 6.72
N ALA A 258 2.38 7.31 5.96
CA ALA A 258 1.20 6.47 6.13
C ALA A 258 1.52 4.97 5.94
N LEU A 259 2.28 4.62 4.91
CA LEU A 259 2.69 3.25 4.65
C LEU A 259 3.68 2.71 5.70
N ASN A 260 4.60 3.55 6.18
CA ASN A 260 5.54 3.18 7.25
C ASN A 260 4.80 2.91 8.56
N HIS A 261 3.86 3.79 8.97
CA HIS A 261 3.02 3.54 10.14
C HIS A 261 2.21 2.26 9.98
N LEU A 262 1.61 2.04 8.81
CA LEU A 262 0.88 0.81 8.52
C LEU A 262 1.79 -0.42 8.66
N HIS A 263 3.02 -0.35 8.15
CA HIS A 263 4.00 -1.42 8.25
C HIS A 263 4.38 -1.74 9.69
N LEU A 264 4.73 -0.72 10.47
CA LEU A 264 5.19 -0.87 11.84
C LEU A 264 4.13 -1.47 12.77
N HIS A 265 2.85 -1.18 12.52
CA HIS A 265 1.78 -1.51 13.46
C HIS A 265 0.90 -2.69 13.01
N TYR A 266 0.76 -2.92 11.71
CA TYR A 266 -0.29 -3.81 11.20
C TYR A 266 0.19 -4.87 10.23
N MET A 267 1.36 -4.70 9.62
CA MET A 267 1.86 -5.67 8.66
C MET A 267 2.58 -6.80 9.38
N PRO A 268 2.42 -8.05 8.92
CA PRO A 268 3.30 -9.12 9.37
C PRO A 268 4.74 -8.76 8.97
N PRO A 269 5.74 -9.15 9.79
CA PRO A 269 7.14 -8.94 9.45
C PRO A 269 7.42 -9.58 8.09
N LEU A 270 8.13 -8.85 7.22
CA LEU A 270 8.41 -9.24 5.84
C LEU A 270 9.22 -10.56 5.83
N PRO A 271 8.59 -11.73 5.56
CA PRO A 271 9.32 -12.98 5.60
C PRO A 271 10.15 -13.11 4.31
N GLY A 272 11.43 -13.44 4.44
CA GLY A 272 12.28 -13.81 3.31
C GLY A 272 13.13 -12.70 2.66
N LEU A 273 13.27 -11.53 3.29
CA LEU A 273 14.26 -10.53 2.87
C LEU A 273 15.73 -10.97 3.08
N ALA A 274 15.94 -12.07 3.81
CA ALA A 274 17.26 -12.66 4.08
C ALA A 274 17.81 -13.56 2.94
N ALA A 275 17.17 -13.63 1.77
CA ALA A 275 17.76 -14.30 0.62
C ALA A 275 18.64 -13.30 -0.15
N PRO A 276 19.93 -13.60 -0.41
CA PRO A 276 20.76 -12.70 -1.19
C PRO A 276 20.12 -12.55 -2.57
N LEU A 277 19.91 -11.30 -3.01
CA LEU A 277 19.76 -10.97 -4.43
C LEU A 277 21.10 -11.18 -5.15
N MET A 278 21.72 -12.35 -4.98
CA MET A 278 22.83 -12.80 -5.81
C MET A 278 22.24 -13.67 -6.91
N GLY A 279 21.81 -13.02 -7.99
CA GLY A 279 21.78 -13.66 -9.28
C GLY A 279 23.22 -13.96 -9.69
N THR A 280 23.59 -15.24 -9.65
CA THR A 280 24.73 -15.77 -10.40
C THR A 280 24.46 -15.58 -11.89
N GLY A 281 25.39 -14.96 -12.62
CA GLY A 281 25.38 -14.88 -14.08
C GLY A 281 25.94 -13.57 -14.60
#